data_AF-A0A6A9KBT5-F1
#
_entry.id   AF-A0A6A9KBT5-F1
#
_cell.length_a   1.000
_cell.length_b   1.000
_cell.length_c   1.000
_cell.angle_alpha   90.00
_cell.angle_beta   90.00
_cell.angle_gamma   90.00
#
_symmetry.space_group_name_H-M   'P 1'
#
loop_
_entity.id
_entity.type
_entity.pdbx_description
1 polymer ?
#
loop_
_entity_poly.entity_id
_entity_poly.type
_entity_poly.pdbx_seq_one_letter_code
_entity_poly.pdbx_strand_id
1 'polypeptide(L)'
;MLNLEAIYKNESIEDVLLYFAPRTPYPSIDRMYVRYRFEAVASGELLRTHQRLFQEGKLKKTGRPLPEKGPSWKEPKFVTEKKYGIV
;
A
#
# COMPACT_ATOMS: atom_id res chain seq x y z
N MET A 1 8.02 1.42 17.55
CA MET A 1 8.12 2.32 16.38
C MET A 1 7.89 1.48 15.14
N LEU A 2 7.08 1.96 14.19
CA LEU A 2 6.74 1.21 12.98
C LEU A 2 7.98 1.01 12.09
N ASN A 3 8.34 -0.24 11.77
CA ASN A 3 9.48 -0.54 10.90
C ASN A 3 9.08 -0.45 9.42
N LEU A 4 9.09 0.78 8.89
CA LEU A 4 8.68 1.06 7.51
C LEU A 4 9.55 0.33 6.49
N GLU A 5 10.86 0.35 6.64
CA GLU A 5 11.79 -0.29 5.70
C GLU A 5 11.46 -1.79 5.54
N ALA A 6 11.24 -2.50 6.64
CA ALA A 6 10.89 -3.91 6.60
C ALA A 6 9.54 -4.16 5.91
N ILE A 7 8.54 -3.31 6.12
CA ILE A 7 7.23 -3.42 5.45
C ILE A 7 7.40 -3.29 3.93
N TYR A 8 8.07 -2.25 3.47
CA TYR A 8 8.23 -2.00 2.03
C TYR A 8 9.10 -3.06 1.34
N LYS A 9 10.07 -3.66 2.04
CA LYS A 9 10.95 -4.70 1.49
C LYS A 9 10.29 -6.08 1.46
N ASN A 10 9.55 -6.45 2.50
CA ASN A 10 9.16 -7.85 2.72
C ASN A 10 7.69 -8.15 2.40
N GLU A 11 6.80 -7.15 2.49
CA GLU A 11 5.37 -7.37 2.25
C GLU A 11 5.02 -7.23 0.76
N SER A 12 3.88 -7.80 0.37
CA SER A 12 3.40 -7.69 -1.00
C SER A 12 3.03 -6.24 -1.33
N ILE A 13 3.20 -5.82 -2.58
CA ILE A 13 2.86 -4.45 -3.00
C ILE A 13 1.38 -4.14 -2.72
N GLU A 14 0.52 -5.13 -2.96
CA GLU A 14 -0.91 -5.06 -2.67
C GLU A 14 -1.16 -4.81 -1.17
N ASP A 15 -0.58 -5.60 -0.27
CA ASP A 15 -0.76 -5.46 1.17
C ASP A 15 -0.27 -4.11 1.70
N VAL A 16 0.89 -3.65 1.21
CA VAL A 16 1.45 -2.34 1.54
C VAL A 16 0.50 -1.22 1.10
N LEU A 17 -0.02 -1.28 -0.14
CA LEU A 17 -0.96 -0.29 -0.66
C LEU A 17 -2.30 -0.32 0.10
N LEU A 18 -2.84 -1.49 0.42
CA LEU A 18 -4.08 -1.62 1.19
C LEU A 18 -3.97 -1.06 2.61
N TYR A 19 -2.78 -1.11 3.20
CA TYR A 19 -2.50 -0.51 4.49
C TYR A 19 -2.30 1.02 4.38
N PHE A 20 -1.42 1.49 3.50
CA PHE A 20 -1.00 2.89 3.49
C PHE A 20 -1.91 3.81 2.67
N ALA A 21 -2.47 3.38 1.55
CA ALA A 21 -3.22 4.27 0.65
C ALA A 21 -4.37 5.04 1.35
N PRO A 22 -5.14 4.44 2.30
CA PRO A 22 -6.17 5.18 3.03
C PRO A 22 -5.66 6.27 3.98
N ARG A 23 -4.35 6.31 4.26
CA ARG A 23 -3.74 7.18 5.29
C ARG A 23 -2.56 8.00 4.74
N THR A 24 -2.12 7.72 3.53
CA THR A 24 -0.88 8.25 2.97
C THR A 24 -1.09 8.48 1.47
N PRO A 25 -0.83 9.70 0.96
CA PRO A 25 -0.96 9.98 -0.46
C PRO A 25 -0.03 9.10 -1.29
N TYR A 26 -0.49 8.69 -2.48
CA TYR A 26 0.28 7.83 -3.38
C TYR A 26 1.72 8.33 -3.65
N PRO A 27 1.99 9.63 -3.89
CA PRO A 27 3.36 10.11 -4.10
C PRO A 27 4.30 9.86 -2.91
N SER A 28 3.77 9.83 -1.68
CA SER A 28 4.56 9.51 -0.50
C SER A 28 4.87 8.01 -0.43
N ILE A 29 3.94 7.15 -0.83
CA ILE A 29 4.15 5.69 -0.93
C ILE A 29 5.18 5.39 -2.03
N ASP A 30 5.04 6.01 -3.20
CA ASP A 30 5.95 5.89 -4.33
C ASP A 30 7.39 6.22 -3.93
N ARG A 31 7.60 7.34 -3.23
CA ARG A 31 8.91 7.72 -2.69
C ARG A 31 9.53 6.66 -1.77
N MET A 32 8.71 5.96 -0.99
CA MET A 32 9.20 4.89 -0.10
C MET A 32 9.63 3.66 -0.89
N TYR A 33 8.92 3.33 -1.97
CA TYR A 33 9.34 2.29 -2.90
C TYR A 33 10.61 2.68 -3.66
N VAL A 34 10.75 3.93 -4.12
CA VAL A 34 12.02 4.41 -4.72
C VAL A 34 13.19 4.18 -3.76
N ARG A 35 12.99 4.40 -2.45
CA ARG A 35 14.05 4.25 -1.45
C ARG A 35 14.36 2.79 -1.09
N TYR A 36 13.36 1.95 -0.91
CA TYR A 36 13.53 0.63 -0.30
C TYR A 36 13.32 -0.56 -1.24
N ARG A 37 12.68 -0.33 -2.39
CA ARG A 37 12.28 -1.39 -3.34
C ARG A 37 12.07 -0.82 -4.75
N PHE A 38 13.12 -0.21 -5.30
CA PHE A 38 13.08 0.59 -6.53
C PHE A 38 12.57 -0.18 -7.76
N GLU A 39 12.83 -1.48 -7.83
CA GLU A 39 12.43 -2.35 -8.94
C GLU A 39 10.91 -2.39 -9.14
N ALA A 40 10.11 -2.23 -8.07
CA ALA A 40 8.65 -2.15 -8.16
C ALA A 40 8.17 -0.87 -8.88
N VAL A 41 8.94 0.22 -8.74
CA VAL A 41 8.69 1.50 -9.44
C VAL A 41 9.21 1.40 -10.88
N ALA A 42 10.45 0.93 -11.06
CA ALA A 42 11.09 0.84 -12.37
C ALA A 42 10.33 -0.06 -13.35
N SER A 43 9.75 -1.16 -12.86
CA SER A 43 8.91 -2.06 -13.66
C SER A 43 7.48 -1.56 -13.87
N GLY A 44 7.06 -0.50 -13.17
CA GLY A 44 5.68 0.01 -13.13
C GLY A 44 4.70 -0.89 -12.35
N GLU A 45 5.18 -1.92 -11.67
CA GLU A 45 4.34 -2.87 -10.90
C GLU A 45 3.56 -2.16 -9.79
N LEU A 46 4.18 -1.17 -9.12
CA LEU A 46 3.53 -0.38 -8.07
C LEU A 46 2.28 0.35 -8.59
N LEU A 47 2.41 1.07 -9.71
CA LEU A 47 1.33 1.85 -10.29
C LEU A 47 0.20 0.95 -10.81
N ARG A 48 0.55 -0.13 -11.53
CA ARG A 48 -0.44 -1.10 -12.04
C ARG A 48 -1.19 -1.78 -10.90
N THR A 49 -0.50 -2.17 -9.83
CA THR A 49 -1.14 -2.74 -8.65
C THR A 49 -2.10 -1.75 -8.01
N HIS A 50 -1.67 -0.50 -7.80
CA HIS A 50 -2.54 0.54 -7.24
C HIS A 50 -3.81 0.76 -8.07
N GLN A 51 -3.69 0.82 -9.41
CA GLN A 51 -4.84 0.94 -10.31
C GLN A 51 -5.77 -0.28 -10.22
N ARG A 52 -5.21 -1.49 -10.20
CA ARG A 52 -5.96 -2.75 -10.06
C ARG A 52 -6.78 -2.79 -8.76
N LEU A 53 -6.26 -2.26 -7.64
CA LEU A 53 -7.01 -2.22 -6.38
C LEU A 53 -8.32 -1.41 -6.45
N PHE A 54 -8.39 -0.38 -7.31
CA PHE A 54 -9.65 0.33 -7.56
C PHE A 54 -10.60 -0.48 -8.45
N GLN A 55 -10.06 -1.13 -9.48
CA GLN A 55 -10.85 -1.97 -10.39
C GLN A 55 -11.48 -3.16 -9.65
N GLU A 56 -10.77 -3.75 -8.70
CA GLU A 56 -11.23 -4.87 -7.87
C GLU A 56 -12.13 -4.43 -6.70
N GLY A 57 -12.38 -3.12 -6.54
CA GLY A 57 -13.17 -2.58 -5.44
C GLY A 57 -12.52 -2.75 -4.07
N LYS A 58 -11.20 -2.97 -4.00
CA LYS A 58 -10.46 -3.01 -2.73
C LYS A 58 -10.16 -1.61 -2.21
N LEU A 59 -10.01 -0.64 -3.11
CA LEU A 59 -9.96 0.79 -2.80
C LEU A 59 -11.09 1.52 -3.52
N LYS A 60 -11.59 2.59 -2.90
CA LYS A 60 -12.67 3.43 -3.44
C LYS A 60 -12.18 4.85 -3.67
N LYS A 61 -12.42 5.39 -4.87
CA LYS A 61 -12.17 6.81 -5.17
C LYS A 61 -13.19 7.67 -4.42
N THR A 62 -12.71 8.74 -3.78
CA THR A 62 -13.53 9.62 -2.93
C THR A 62 -13.60 11.05 -3.46
N GLY A 63 -12.93 11.36 -4.58
CA GLY A 63 -12.69 12.73 -5.04
C GLY A 63 -11.69 13.50 -4.16
N ARG A 64 -11.16 12.88 -3.09
CA ARG A 64 -10.12 13.43 -2.22
C ARG A 64 -8.76 12.81 -2.55
N PRO A 65 -7.65 13.37 -2.03
CA PRO A 65 -6.31 12.82 -2.25
C PRO A 65 -6.12 11.40 -1.70
N LEU A 66 -6.88 11.02 -0.66
CA LEU A 66 -6.83 9.71 -0.05
C LEU A 66 -8.04 8.86 -0.47
N PRO A 67 -7.83 7.64 -0.98
CA PRO A 67 -8.90 6.69 -1.19
C PRO A 67 -9.48 6.18 0.13
N GLU A 68 -10.69 5.65 0.08
CA GLU A 68 -11.31 4.90 1.18
C GLU A 68 -11.16 3.39 0.96
N LYS A 69 -11.41 2.62 2.02
CA LYS A 69 -11.57 1.17 1.92
C LYS A 69 -12.76 0.86 1.01
N GLY A 70 -12.54 0.04 -0.01
CA GLY A 70 -13.60 -0.39 -0.92
C GLY A 70 -14.39 -1.59 -0.38
N PRO A 71 -15.48 -1.98 -1.06
CA PRO A 71 -16.33 -3.11 -0.65
C PRO A 71 -15.59 -4.46 -0.58
N SER A 72 -14.53 -4.63 -1.38
CA SER A 72 -13.71 -5.86 -1.40
C SER A 72 -12.47 -5.76 -0.50
N TRP A 73 -12.33 -4.69 0.28
CA TRP A 73 -11.16 -4.47 1.14
C TRP A 73 -11.07 -5.54 2.22
N LYS A 74 -9.87 -6.09 2.40
CA LYS A 74 -9.53 -7.01 3.48
C LYS A 74 -8.27 -6.52 4.17
N GLU A 75 -8.19 -6.77 5.47
CA GLU A 75 -7.02 -6.36 6.25
C GLU A 75 -5.77 -7.16 5.82
N PRO A 76 -4.63 -6.50 5.55
CA PRO A 76 -3.39 -7.17 5.22
C PRO A 76 -2.90 -8.08 6.35
N LYS A 77 -2.30 -9.23 6.00
CA LYS A 77 -1.87 -10.24 6.99
C LYS A 77 -0.92 -9.69 8.04
N PHE A 78 0.09 -8.90 7.63
CA PHE A 78 1.09 -8.38 8.56
C PHE A 78 0.52 -7.42 9.62
N VAL A 79 -0.64 -6.82 9.34
CA VAL A 79 -1.40 -5.99 10.29
C VAL A 79 -2.07 -6.89 11.32
N THR A 80 -2.76 -7.94 10.87
CA THR A 80 -3.40 -8.92 11.76
C THR A 80 -2.41 -9.64 12.66
N GLU A 81 -1.20 -9.89 12.14
CA GLU A 81 -0.09 -10.53 12.86
C GLU A 81 0.70 -9.56 13.75
N LYS A 82 0.33 -8.27 13.78
CA LYS A 82 1.01 -7.20 14.54
C LYS A 82 2.52 -7.14 14.28
N LYS A 83 2.93 -7.43 13.04
CA LYS A 83 4.33 -7.35 12.63
C LYS A 83 4.81 -5.90 12.63
N TYR A 84 6.13 -5.74 12.64
CA TYR A 84 6.80 -4.45 12.42
C TYR A 84 6.44 -3.33 13.41
N GLY A 85 5.90 -3.68 14.58
CA GLY A 85 5.52 -2.71 15.61
C GLY A 85 4.18 -2.01 15.35
N ILE A 86 3.29 -2.63 14.58
CA ILE A 86 1.87 -2.24 14.45
C ILE A 86 1.13 -2.64 15.73
N VAL A 87 0.39 -1.70 16.32
CA VAL A 87 -0.31 -1.87 17.60
C VAL A 87 -1.82 -1.90 17.39
#